data_AF-A0A6M0HS64-F1
#
_entry.id   AF-A0A6M0HS64-F1
#
_cell.length_a   1.000
_cell.length_b   1.000
_cell.length_c   1.000
_cell.angle_alpha   90.00
_cell.angle_beta   90.00
_cell.angle_gamma   90.00
#
_symmetry.space_group_name_H-M   'P 1'
#
loop_
_entity.id
_entity.type
_entity.pdbx_description
1 polymer ?
#
loop_
_entity_poly.entity_id
_entity_poly.type
_entity_poly.pdbx_seq_one_letter_code
_entity_poly.pdbx_strand_id
1 'polypeptide(L)' 'MTGTLTLLPLPWRATELNPVESLWQGPRENSLGNQIFASCEAILDPSCDAWNRLIE' A
#
# COMPACT_ATOMS: atom_id res chain seq x y z
N MET A 1 16.06 -8.43 -21.13
CA MET A 1 16.92 -8.44 -19.92
C MET A 1 16.36 -9.50 -18.98
N THR A 2 17.09 -10.57 -18.69
CA THR A 2 16.70 -11.54 -17.66
C THR A 2 17.18 -11.01 -16.31
N GLY A 3 16.26 -10.57 -15.45
CA GLY A 3 16.59 -10.06 -14.11
C GLY A 3 16.57 -11.17 -13.08
N THR A 4 17.67 -11.35 -12.35
CA THR A 4 17.71 -12.22 -11.17
C THR A 4 17.04 -11.52 -10.00
N LEU A 5 15.96 -12.09 -9.48
CA LEU A 5 15.28 -11.62 -8.28
C LEU A 5 15.80 -12.37 -7.06
N THR A 6 16.40 -11.65 -6.12
CA THR A 6 16.81 -12.20 -4.81
C THR A 6 15.75 -11.84 -3.78
N LEU A 7 15.20 -12.86 -3.12
CA LEU A 7 14.20 -12.68 -2.06
C LEU A 7 14.87 -12.27 -0.75
N LEU A 8 14.32 -11.26 -0.08
CA LEU A 8 14.71 -10.89 1.28
C LEU A 8 13.71 -11.50 2.26
N PRO A 9 14.13 -12.43 3.13
CA PRO A 9 13.24 -12.98 4.16
C PRO A 9 12.97 -11.91 5.24
N LEU A 10 11.69 -11.66 5.51
CA LEU A 10 11.26 -10.83 6.62
C LEU A 10 11.01 -11.72 7.85
N PRO A 11 11.48 -11.31 9.06
CA PRO A 11 11.14 -12.01 10.29
C PRO A 11 9.64 -12.03 10.53
N TRP A 12 9.15 -13.08 11.19
CA TRP A 12 7.75 -13.14 11.60
C TRP A 12 7.39 -11.93 12.48
N ARG A 13 6.26 -11.28 12.19
CA ARG A 13 5.70 -10.12 12.92
C ARG A 13 6.59 -8.87 13.00
N ALA A 14 7.56 -8.71 12.09
CA ALA A 14 8.36 -7.48 12.01
C ALA A 14 7.72 -6.46 11.07
N THR A 15 6.53 -5.95 11.45
CA THR A 15 5.77 -4.97 10.65
C THR A 15 6.58 -3.70 10.42
N GLU A 16 7.36 -3.27 11.41
CA GLU A 16 8.28 -2.13 11.33
C GLU A 16 9.45 -2.31 10.36
N LEU A 17 9.78 -3.55 9.99
CA LEU A 17 10.82 -3.86 9.00
C LEU A 17 10.26 -4.05 7.59
N ASN A 18 8.93 -4.06 7.43
CA ASN A 18 8.30 -4.16 6.12
C ASN A 18 8.08 -2.75 5.55
N PRO A 19 8.86 -2.30 4.53
CA PRO A 19 8.73 -0.95 3.98
C PRO A 19 7.35 -0.70 3.34
N VAL A 20 6.65 -1.76 2.95
CA VAL A 20 5.28 -1.67 2.42
C VAL A 20 4.32 -1.12 3.48
N GLU A 21 4.49 -1.49 4.75
CA GLU A 21 3.63 -1.01 5.85
C GLU A 21 3.80 0.51 6.05
N SER A 22 5.04 0.99 6.02
CA SER A 22 5.34 2.43 6.11
C SER A 22 4.72 3.21 4.96
N LEU A 23 4.74 2.65 3.75
CA LEU A 23 4.12 3.25 2.57
C LEU A 23 2.60 3.38 2.70
N TRP A 24 1.94 2.38 3.28
CA TRP A 24 0.49 2.35 3.46
C TRP A 24 -0.04 3.24 4.59
N GLN A 25 0.81 3.72 5.51
CA GLN A 25 0.37 4.60 6.61
C GLN A 25 -0.32 5.86 6.08
N GLY A 26 0.29 6.56 5.12
CA GLY A 26 -0.25 7.80 4.56
C GLY A 26 -1.64 7.65 3.90
N PRO A 27 -1.81 6.75 2.91
CA PRO A 27 -3.11 6.52 2.28
C PRO A 27 -4.17 6.08 3.27
N ARG A 28 -3.81 5.21 4.23
CA ARG A 28 -4.74 4.71 5.25
C ARG A 28 -5.21 5.82 6.18
N GLU A 29 -4.36 6.72 6.61
CA GLU A 29 -4.74 7.79 7.54
C GLU A 29 -5.50 8.92 6.85
N ASN A 30 -5.17 9.21 5.58
CA ASN A 30 -5.61 10.45 4.93
C ASN A 30 -6.69 10.26 3.86
N SER A 31 -6.86 9.06 3.31
CA SER A 31 -7.70 8.88 2.11
C SER A 31 -8.51 7.60 2.05
N LEU A 32 -8.02 6.47 2.57
CA LEU A 32 -8.69 5.16 2.48
C LEU A 32 -9.23 4.67 3.83
N GLY A 33 -8.76 5.23 4.94
CA GLY A 33 -9.22 4.85 6.27
C GLY A 33 -10.66 5.28 6.53
N ASN A 34 -11.40 4.43 7.25
CA ASN A 34 -12.77 4.69 7.71
C ASN A 34 -13.77 4.99 6.58
N GLN A 35 -13.54 4.44 5.38
CA GLN A 35 -14.48 4.51 4.26
C GLN A 35 -15.22 3.17 4.06
N ILE A 36 -16.48 3.25 3.66
CA ILE A 36 -17.30 2.09 3.28
C ILE A 36 -17.55 2.21 1.79
N PHE A 37 -17.20 1.16 1.04
CA PHE A 37 -17.36 1.10 -0.40
C PHE A 37 -18.50 0.14 -0.75
N ALA A 38 -19.28 0.49 -1.78
CA ALA A 38 -20.42 -0.31 -2.22
C ALA A 38 -20.01 -1.58 -2.97
N SER A 39 -18.83 -1.59 -3.58
CA SER A 39 -18.28 -2.74 -4.30
C SER A 39 -16.75 -2.65 -4.36
N CYS A 40 -16.10 -3.73 -4.83
CA CYS A 40 -14.65 -3.72 -5.05
C CYS A 40 -14.23 -2.74 -6.14
N GLU A 41 -15.04 -2.57 -7.19
CA GLU A 41 -14.75 -1.60 -8.25
C GLU A 41 -14.74 -0.16 -7.70
N ALA A 42 -15.63 0.14 -6.75
CA ALA A 42 -15.69 1.46 -6.11
C ALA A 42 -14.45 1.80 -5.26
N ILE A 43 -13.58 0.83 -4.96
CA ILE A 43 -12.32 1.04 -4.23
C ILE A 43 -11.18 1.48 -5.17
N LEU A 44 -11.28 1.17 -6.47
CA LEU A 44 -10.18 1.32 -7.42
C LEU A 44 -9.78 2.79 -7.60
N ASP A 45 -10.73 3.65 -7.96
CA ASP A 45 -10.44 5.07 -8.21
C ASP A 45 -9.87 5.77 -6.96
N PRO A 46 -10.48 5.64 -5.76
CA PRO A 46 -9.92 6.22 -4.54
C PRO A 46 -8.53 5.69 -4.18
N SER A 47 -8.25 4.41 -4.46
CA SER A 47 -6.95 3.79 -4.18
C SER A 47 -5.86 4.33 -5.12
N CYS A 48 -6.18 4.48 -6.41
CA CYS A 48 -5.27 5.08 -7.39
C CYS A 48 -4.95 6.53 -7.01
N ASP A 49 -5.96 7.33 -6.66
CA ASP A 49 -5.77 8.72 -6.24
C ASP A 49 -4.92 8.82 -4.97
N ALA A 50 -5.20 7.99 -3.97
CA ALA A 50 -4.42 7.97 -2.73
C ALA A 50 -2.96 7.56 -2.96
N TRP A 51 -2.72 6.67 -3.93
CA TRP A 51 -1.36 6.27 -4.31
C TRP A 51 -0.61 7.39 -5.03
N ASN A 52 -1.25 8.06 -5.99
CA ASN A 52 -0.61 9.14 -6.75
C ASN A 52 -0.19 10.31 -5.83
N ARG A 53 -0.99 10.62 -4.81
CA ARG A 53 -0.66 11.63 -3.79
C ARG A 53 0.60 11.32 -2.95
N LEU A 54 1.10 10.08 -2.95
CA LEU A 54 2.36 9.76 -2.28
C LEU A 54 3.60 10.13 -3.10
N ILE A 55 3.43 10.27 -4.41
CA ILE A 55 4.51 10.51 -5.37
C ILE A 55 4.56 11.99 -5.78
N GLU A 56 3.42 12.69 -5.69
CA GLU A 56 3.30 14.15 -5.83
C GLU A 56 3.82 14.92 -4.62
#